data_AF-W2NJN5-F1
#
_entry.id   AF-W2NJN5-F1
#
_cell.length_a   1.000
_cell.length_b   1.000
_cell.length_c   1.000
_cell.angle_alpha   90.00
_cell.angle_beta   90.00
_cell.angle_gamma   90.00
#
_symmetry.space_group_name_H-M   'P 1'
#
loop_
_entity.id
_entity.type
_entity.pdbx_description
1 polymer ?
#
loop_
_entity_poly.entity_id
_entity_poly.type
_entity_poly.pdbx_seq_one_letter_code
_entity_poly.pdbx_strand_id
1 'polypeptide(L)' 'NWGDQATLKNIWIKSSKASVKVCQWSQGNANGEPKMLGNGPSPPLCQYSESDVHINEK' A
#
# COMPACT_ATOMS: atom_id res chain seq x y z
N ASN A 1 -0.11 5.19 12.95
CA ASN A 1 0.09 6.12 14.10
C ASN A 1 1.53 6.15 14.60
N TRP A 2 2.49 5.42 14.00
CA TRP A 2 3.89 5.39 14.46
C TRP A 2 4.86 6.12 13.51
N GLY A 3 4.33 6.89 12.55
CA GLY A 3 5.14 7.67 11.62
C GLY A 3 5.61 6.91 10.38
N ASP A 4 5.13 5.67 10.17
CA ASP A 4 5.48 4.88 8.98
C ASP A 4 5.12 5.60 7.68
N GLN A 5 6.02 5.47 6.70
CA GLN A 5 5.87 6.02 5.37
C GLN A 5 6.43 5.02 4.35
N ALA A 6 5.62 4.62 3.38
CA ALA A 6 6.03 3.77 2.28
C ALA A 6 5.98 4.58 0.98
N THR A 7 7.11 4.74 0.30
CA THR A 7 7.16 5.33 -1.04
C THR A 7 7.40 4.23 -2.06
N LEU A 8 6.51 4.12 -3.04
CA LEU A 8 6.59 3.11 -4.09
C LEU A 8 6.77 3.81 -5.44
N LYS A 9 7.69 3.31 -6.25
CA LYS A 9 7.97 3.80 -7.60
C LYS A 9 8.31 2.63 -8.52
N ASN A 10 7.81 2.68 -9.75
CA ASN A 10 8.08 1.69 -10.80
C ASN A 10 7.87 0.23 -10.33
N ILE A 11 6.72 -0.04 -9.73
CA ILE A 11 6.34 -1.35 -9.22
C ILE A 11 5.60 -2.12 -10.32
N TRP A 12 6.05 -3.34 -10.61
CA TRP A 12 5.43 -4.21 -11.61
C TRP A 12 4.86 -5.45 -10.93
N ILE A 13 3.56 -5.69 -11.13
CA ILE A 13 2.84 -6.78 -10.46
C ILE A 13 2.14 -7.63 -11.52
N LYS A 14 2.45 -8.92 -11.52
CA LYS A 14 1.68 -9.93 -12.25
C LYS A 14 0.76 -10.66 -11.28
N SER A 15 -0.54 -10.58 -11.49
CA SER A 15 -1.53 -11.20 -10.60
C SER A 15 -2.70 -11.80 -11.37
N SER A 16 -3.17 -12.96 -10.92
CA SER A 16 -4.43 -13.55 -11.39
C SER A 16 -5.67 -12.93 -10.73
N LYS A 17 -5.51 -12.04 -9.75
CA LYS A 17 -6.61 -11.37 -9.04
C LYS A 17 -7.05 -10.11 -9.78
N ALA A 18 -8.35 -9.83 -9.74
CA ALA A 18 -8.93 -8.62 -10.34
C ALA A 18 -8.49 -7.33 -9.64
N SER A 19 -8.12 -7.39 -8.34
CA SER A 19 -7.57 -6.26 -7.61
C SER A 19 -6.42 -6.71 -6.70
N VAL A 20 -5.40 -5.85 -6.62
CA VAL A 20 -4.22 -6.05 -5.76
C VAL A 20 -4.15 -4.89 -4.76
N LYS A 21 -3.99 -5.22 -3.48
CA LYS A 21 -3.75 -4.23 -2.44
C LYS A 21 -2.25 -3.93 -2.41
N VAL A 22 -1.84 -2.91 -3.16
CA VAL A 22 -0.43 -2.57 -3.38
C VAL A 22 0.24 -2.06 -2.09
N CYS A 23 -0.45 -1.18 -1.37
CA CYS A 23 0.00 -0.68 -0.08
C CYS A 23 -1.20 -0.62 0.87
N GLN A 24 -0.99 -1.01 2.12
CA GLN A 24 -1.99 -0.97 3.18
C GLN A 24 -1.38 -0.34 4.43
N TRP A 25 -2.19 0.37 5.21
CA TRP A 25 -1.77 0.94 6.47
C TRP A 25 -2.70 0.56 7.61
N SER A 26 -2.13 0.55 8.80
CA SER A 26 -2.79 0.14 10.03
C SER A 26 -2.54 1.15 11.15
N GLN A 27 -3.35 1.04 12.20
CA GLN A 27 -3.08 1.63 13.48
C GLN A 27 -2.29 0.60 14.30
N GLY A 28 -1.02 0.88 14.55
CA GLY A 28 -0.14 0.11 15.41
C GLY A 28 -0.61 0.13 16.86
N ASN A 29 -0.50 -1.04 17.50
CA ASN A 29 -0.82 -1.28 18.90
C ASN A 29 0.42 -1.94 19.53
N ALA A 30 0.98 -1.32 20.57
CA ALA A 30 2.24 -1.79 21.16
C ALA A 30 2.09 -3.16 21.86
N ASN A 31 0.88 -3.47 22.32
CA ASN A 31 0.60 -4.65 23.15
C ASN A 31 -0.53 -5.51 22.56
N GLY A 32 -0.78 -5.43 21.26
CA GLY A 32 -1.85 -6.19 20.62
C GLY A 32 -1.83 -6.10 19.11
N GLU A 33 -2.87 -6.66 18.47
CA GLU A 33 -2.93 -6.67 17.02
C GLU A 33 -3.16 -5.26 16.44
N PRO A 34 -2.49 -4.93 15.31
CA PRO A 34 -2.72 -3.69 14.62
C PRO A 34 -4.09 -3.70 13.92
N LYS A 35 -4.78 -2.55 13.95
CA LYS A 35 -6.07 -2.40 13.27
C LYS A 35 -5.86 -1.94 11.83
N MET A 36 -6.33 -2.71 10.86
CA MET A 36 -6.31 -2.28 9.45
C MET A 36 -7.21 -1.06 9.25
N LEU A 37 -6.65 0.02 8.69
CA LEU A 37 -7.36 1.28 8.47
C LEU A 37 -7.66 1.53 6.99
N GLY A 38 -6.79 1.09 6.08
CA GLY A 38 -7.01 1.32 4.66
C GLY A 38 -5.97 0.70 3.74
N ASN A 39 -6.16 0.90 2.45
CA ASN A 39 -5.25 0.51 1.38
C ASN A 39 -5.37 1.47 0.19
N GLY A 40 -4.34 1.53 -0.63
CA GLY A 40 -4.28 2.44 -1.77
C GLY A 40 -3.26 3.58 -1.59
N PRO A 41 -3.24 4.56 -2.50
CA PRO A 41 -2.50 5.80 -2.32
C PRO A 41 -3.05 6.59 -1.12
N SER A 42 -2.17 6.99 -0.20
CA SER A 42 -2.52 7.80 0.97
C SER A 42 -1.27 8.47 1.55
N PRO A 43 -0.90 9.68 1.11
CA PRO A 43 0.22 10.40 1.69
C PRO A 43 -0.03 10.76 3.17
N PRO A 44 0.94 10.57 4.08
CA PRO A 44 2.31 10.09 3.86
C PRO A 44 2.49 8.56 4.00
N LEU A 45 1.43 7.81 4.34
CA LEU A 45 1.50 6.38 4.67
C LEU A 45 1.86 5.51 3.46
N CYS A 46 1.18 5.73 2.33
CA CYS A 46 1.37 5.02 1.07
C CYS A 46 1.52 6.05 -0.06
N GLN A 47 2.74 6.41 -0.36
CA GLN A 47 3.11 7.46 -1.32
C GLN A 47 3.43 6.83 -2.67
N TYR A 48 2.42 6.83 -3.54
CA TYR A 48 2.54 6.43 -4.94
C TYR A 48 1.35 6.97 -5.73
N SER A 49 1.48 7.01 -7.05
CA SER A 49 0.44 7.35 -8.01
C SER A 49 0.06 6.12 -8.85
N GLU A 50 -1.01 6.22 -9.64
CA GLU A 50 -1.38 5.15 -10.57
C GLU A 50 -0.23 4.84 -11.55
N SER A 51 0.54 5.85 -12.00
CA SER A 51 1.69 5.66 -12.87
C SER A 51 2.91 4.98 -12.23
N ASP A 52 2.96 4.87 -10.90
CA ASP A 52 4.05 4.19 -10.20
C ASP A 52 3.85 2.68 -10.13
N VAL A 53 2.66 2.17 -10.48
CA VAL A 53 2.27 0.78 -10.25
C VAL A 53 1.58 0.19 -11.49
N HIS A 54 2.24 -0.79 -12.08
CA HIS A 54 1.83 -1.46 -13.30
C HIS A 54 1.29 -2.85 -12.96
N ILE A 55 -0.04 -3.03 -13.00
CA ILE A 55 -0.70 -4.31 -12.68
C ILE A 55 -1.14 -4.97 -13.97
N ASN A 56 -0.50 -6.09 -14.32
CA ASN A 56 -0.75 -6.85 -15.55
C ASN A 56 -0.62 -6.01 -16.84
N GLU A 57 0.02 -4.85 -16.77
CA GLU A 57 0.42 -4.07 -17.94
C GLU A 57 1.53 -4.82 -18.69
N LYS A 58 1.61 -4.57 -20.00
CA LYS A 58 2.51 -5.25 -20.92
C LYS A 58 3.73 -4.41 -21.24
#